data_AF-A0A0S8KMS4-F1
#
_entry.id   AF-A0A0S8KMS4-F1
#
_cell.length_a   1.000
_cell.length_b   1.000
_cell.length_c   1.000
_cell.angle_alpha   90.00
_cell.angle_beta   90.00
_cell.angle_gamma   90.00
#
_symmetry.space_group_name_H-M   'P 1'
#
loop_
_entity.id
_entity.type
_entity.pdbx_description
1 polymer ?
#
loop_
_entity_poly.entity_id
_entity_poly.type
_entity_poly.pdbx_seq_one_letter_code
_entity_poly.pdbx_strand_id
1 'polypeptide(L)'
;AESETKARLEAEEKVQAQQTRAEAEKAEMASRFRAEAAEAIEMAKAEAREQVKSYSVSLAEAQERIKALAEESVQAEAKVESERQARIQAEQRSRAEAHARCEAEKKLQSEILKQSTRHKLTETKRSRDAEAEVIKIVSFSRKPAKCECCEREYPGENQLVRIDSGQMFCRDCLAELKSAAIHKI
;
A
#
# COMPACT_ATOMS: atom_id res chain seq x y z
N ALA A 1 6.24 -11.43 -131.81
CA ALA A 1 7.43 -10.97 -131.05
C ALA A 1 7.15 -9.64 -130.32
N GLU A 2 6.66 -8.60 -130.99
CA GLU A 2 6.39 -7.29 -130.37
C GLU A 2 5.21 -7.28 -129.38
N SER A 3 4.15 -8.05 -129.63
CA SER A 3 3.00 -8.16 -128.72
C SER A 3 3.34 -8.89 -127.41
N GLU A 4 4.25 -9.85 -127.47
CA GLU A 4 4.67 -10.68 -126.33
C GLU A 4 5.64 -9.93 -125.40
N THR A 5 6.53 -9.12 -125.97
CA THR A 5 7.44 -8.24 -125.20
C THR A 5 6.68 -7.12 -124.50
N LYS A 6 5.67 -6.52 -125.15
CA LYS A 6 4.79 -5.54 -124.52
C LYS A 6 3.99 -6.12 -123.35
N ALA A 7 3.42 -7.32 -123.52
CA ALA A 7 2.66 -7.99 -122.47
C ALA A 7 3.55 -8.38 -121.26
N ARG A 8 4.82 -8.76 -121.49
CA ARG A 8 5.79 -9.02 -120.41
C ARG A 8 6.16 -7.76 -119.63
N LEU A 9 6.40 -6.63 -120.31
CA LEU A 9 6.71 -5.36 -119.65
C LEU A 9 5.54 -4.87 -118.78
N GLU A 10 4.30 -4.93 -119.29
CA GLU A 10 3.10 -4.58 -118.49
C GLU A 10 2.89 -5.52 -117.29
N ALA A 11 3.26 -6.79 -117.41
CA ALA A 11 3.18 -7.75 -116.30
C ALA A 11 4.25 -7.47 -115.24
N GLU A 12 5.49 -7.18 -115.64
CA GLU A 12 6.59 -6.81 -114.72
C GLU A 12 6.30 -5.49 -113.99
N GLU A 13 5.77 -4.49 -114.70
CA GLU A 13 5.38 -3.21 -114.10
C GLU A 13 4.27 -3.39 -113.04
N LYS A 14 3.28 -4.25 -113.31
CA LYS A 14 2.23 -4.60 -112.32
C LYS A 14 2.80 -5.33 -111.11
N VAL A 15 3.75 -6.25 -111.29
CA VAL A 15 4.41 -6.95 -110.19
C VAL A 15 5.25 -5.99 -109.36
N GLN A 16 6.01 -5.09 -109.97
CA GLN A 16 6.75 -4.04 -109.25
C GLN A 16 5.82 -3.08 -108.51
N ALA A 17 4.70 -2.67 -109.13
CA ALA A 17 3.70 -1.82 -108.48
C ALA A 17 3.03 -2.53 -107.28
N GLN A 18 2.80 -3.84 -107.36
CA GLN A 18 2.29 -4.62 -106.22
C GLN A 18 3.34 -4.80 -105.12
N GLN A 19 4.60 -5.05 -105.47
CA GLN A 19 5.69 -5.16 -104.50
C GLN A 19 5.91 -3.87 -103.72
N THR A 20 5.98 -2.73 -104.43
CA THR A 20 6.14 -1.40 -103.79
C THR A 20 4.95 -1.05 -102.89
N ARG A 21 3.71 -1.40 -103.27
CA ARG A 21 2.53 -1.25 -102.39
C ARG A 21 2.62 -2.14 -101.16
N ALA A 22 2.98 -3.41 -101.32
CA ALA A 22 3.12 -4.35 -100.19
C ALA A 22 4.26 -3.93 -99.24
N GLU A 23 5.36 -3.39 -99.76
CA GLU A 23 6.44 -2.83 -98.95
C GLU A 23 6.01 -1.57 -98.20
N ALA A 24 5.27 -0.67 -98.85
CA ALA A 24 4.71 0.52 -98.21
C ALA A 24 3.73 0.16 -97.08
N GLU A 25 2.82 -0.81 -97.30
CA GLU A 25 1.89 -1.30 -96.28
C GLU A 25 2.62 -1.96 -95.10
N LYS A 26 3.66 -2.75 -95.36
CA LYS A 26 4.50 -3.34 -94.31
C LYS A 26 5.23 -2.26 -93.51
N ALA A 27 5.78 -1.25 -94.17
CA ALA A 27 6.46 -0.13 -93.52
C ALA A 27 5.47 0.67 -92.65
N GLU A 28 4.26 0.91 -93.15
CA GLU A 28 3.21 1.60 -92.39
C GLU A 28 2.77 0.79 -91.16
N MET A 29 2.49 -0.51 -91.33
CA MET A 29 2.15 -1.40 -90.21
C MET A 29 3.28 -1.46 -89.17
N ALA A 30 4.53 -1.58 -89.61
CA ALA A 30 5.68 -1.58 -88.71
C ALA A 30 5.82 -0.23 -87.98
N SER A 31 5.53 0.89 -88.64
CA SER A 31 5.54 2.22 -88.01
C SER A 31 4.44 2.36 -86.96
N ARG A 32 3.21 1.91 -87.27
CA ARG A 32 2.09 1.93 -86.32
C ARG A 32 2.39 1.06 -85.10
N PHE A 33 2.86 -0.17 -85.31
CA PHE A 33 3.21 -1.08 -84.21
C PHE A 33 4.32 -0.52 -83.32
N ARG A 34 5.34 0.14 -83.90
CA ARG A 34 6.39 0.80 -83.12
C ARG A 34 5.84 1.98 -82.31
N ALA A 35 4.93 2.77 -82.87
CA ALA A 35 4.31 3.88 -82.17
C ALA A 35 3.45 3.38 -80.99
N GLU A 36 2.59 2.38 -81.22
CA GLU A 36 1.76 1.75 -80.18
C GLU A 36 2.62 1.11 -79.08
N ALA A 37 3.70 0.41 -79.45
CA ALA A 37 4.62 -0.16 -78.47
C ALA A 37 5.35 0.91 -77.64
N ALA A 38 5.77 2.02 -78.27
CA ALA A 38 6.39 3.14 -77.56
C ALA A 38 5.41 3.80 -76.59
N GLU A 39 4.16 4.03 -77.00
CA GLU A 39 3.11 4.58 -76.15
C GLU A 39 2.81 3.66 -74.95
N ALA A 40 2.65 2.35 -75.20
CA ALA A 40 2.43 1.36 -74.14
C ALA A 40 3.59 1.32 -73.13
N ILE A 41 4.84 1.42 -73.60
CA ILE A 41 6.02 1.48 -72.73
C ILE A 41 6.04 2.75 -71.88
N GLU A 42 5.72 3.92 -72.47
CA GLU A 42 5.69 5.18 -71.70
C GLU A 42 4.54 5.21 -70.69
N MET A 43 3.37 4.67 -71.03
CA MET A 43 2.25 4.50 -70.10
C MET A 43 2.65 3.56 -68.94
N ALA A 44 3.22 2.39 -69.24
CA ALA A 44 3.68 1.45 -68.21
C ALA A 44 4.76 2.07 -67.30
N LYS A 45 5.67 2.89 -67.84
CA LYS A 45 6.65 3.64 -67.04
C LYS A 45 5.99 4.68 -66.16
N ALA A 46 4.99 5.39 -66.67
CA ALA A 46 4.26 6.40 -65.89
C ALA A 46 3.53 5.76 -64.70
N GLU A 47 2.80 4.67 -64.94
CA GLU A 47 2.13 3.89 -63.90
C GLU A 47 3.11 3.33 -62.87
N ALA A 48 4.22 2.72 -63.33
CA ALA A 48 5.25 2.20 -62.42
C ALA A 48 5.85 3.31 -61.54
N ARG A 49 6.10 4.51 -62.10
CA ARG A 49 6.58 5.66 -61.33
C ARG A 49 5.55 6.14 -60.30
N GLU A 50 4.28 6.15 -60.65
CA GLU A 50 3.20 6.52 -59.73
C GLU A 50 3.10 5.52 -58.57
N GLN A 51 3.13 4.22 -58.88
CA GLN A 51 3.13 3.18 -57.85
C GLN A 51 4.34 3.27 -56.92
N VAL A 52 5.55 3.48 -57.46
CA VAL A 52 6.75 3.67 -56.62
C VAL A 52 6.58 4.87 -55.69
N LYS A 53 6.00 5.98 -56.17
CA LYS A 53 5.72 7.14 -55.33
C LYS A 53 4.69 6.80 -54.24
N SER A 54 3.58 6.16 -54.58
CA SER A 54 2.55 5.82 -53.58
C SER A 54 3.07 4.86 -52.51
N TYR A 55 3.86 3.85 -52.89
CA TYR A 55 4.52 2.96 -51.95
C TYR A 55 5.55 3.67 -51.09
N SER A 56 6.34 4.60 -51.66
CA SER A 56 7.32 5.37 -50.89
C SER A 56 6.67 6.23 -49.81
N VAL A 57 5.53 6.86 -50.12
CA VAL A 57 4.75 7.65 -49.15
C VAL A 57 4.18 6.73 -48.07
N SER A 58 3.54 5.62 -48.47
CA SER A 58 2.96 4.66 -47.53
C SER A 58 4.02 4.08 -46.58
N LEU A 59 5.22 3.81 -47.09
CA LEU A 59 6.34 3.30 -46.30
C LEU A 59 6.85 4.36 -45.32
N ALA A 60 6.95 5.63 -45.75
CA ALA A 60 7.34 6.72 -44.86
C ALA A 60 6.32 6.91 -43.72
N GLU A 61 5.02 6.90 -44.02
CA GLU A 61 3.97 6.99 -43.00
C GLU A 61 4.00 5.80 -42.03
N ALA A 62 4.20 4.58 -42.53
CA ALA A 62 4.33 3.39 -41.69
C ALA A 62 5.56 3.50 -40.77
N GLN A 63 6.69 3.99 -41.27
CA GLN A 63 7.89 4.21 -40.46
C GLN A 63 7.68 5.27 -39.38
N GLU A 64 7.00 6.38 -39.69
CA GLU A 64 6.67 7.39 -38.67
C GLU A 64 5.75 6.84 -37.58
N ARG A 65 4.72 6.06 -37.96
CA ARG A 65 3.84 5.42 -36.98
C ARG A 65 4.59 4.46 -36.07
N ILE A 66 5.51 3.66 -36.62
CA ILE A 66 6.34 2.74 -35.81
C ILE A 66 7.22 3.51 -34.84
N LYS A 67 7.83 4.64 -35.27
CA LYS A 67 8.63 5.48 -34.37
C LYS A 67 7.79 6.07 -33.24
N ALA A 68 6.61 6.62 -33.56
CA ALA A 68 5.70 7.17 -32.56
C ALA A 68 5.26 6.11 -31.54
N LEU A 69 4.90 4.90 -32.00
CA LEU A 69 4.54 3.79 -31.11
C LEU A 69 5.72 3.32 -30.26
N ALA A 70 6.94 3.31 -30.80
CA ALA A 70 8.14 2.97 -30.04
C ALA A 70 8.41 4.00 -28.93
N GLU A 71 8.30 5.29 -29.23
CA GLU A 71 8.44 6.37 -28.24
C GLU A 71 7.36 6.29 -27.15
N GLU A 72 6.11 6.06 -27.53
CA GLU A 72 5.00 5.87 -26.60
C GLU A 72 5.23 4.66 -25.69
N SER A 73 5.71 3.54 -26.25
CA SER A 73 6.02 2.32 -25.50
C SER A 73 7.12 2.57 -24.46
N VAL A 74 8.20 3.26 -24.86
CA VAL A 74 9.29 3.63 -23.92
C VAL A 74 8.77 4.52 -22.79
N GLN A 75 7.90 5.49 -23.10
CA GLN A 75 7.30 6.33 -22.07
C GLN A 75 6.35 5.57 -21.15
N ALA A 76 5.57 4.63 -21.68
CA ALA A 76 4.68 3.79 -20.91
C ALA A 76 5.48 2.86 -19.97
N GLU A 77 6.53 2.22 -20.47
CA GLU A 77 7.44 1.39 -19.66
C GLU A 77 8.11 2.19 -18.54
N ALA A 78 8.60 3.39 -18.84
CA ALA A 78 9.19 4.28 -17.84
C ALA A 78 8.21 4.66 -16.73
N LYS A 79 6.93 4.91 -17.06
CA LYS A 79 5.88 5.18 -16.07
C LYS A 79 5.61 3.96 -15.20
N VAL A 80 5.47 2.78 -15.81
CA VAL A 80 5.23 1.52 -15.08
C VAL A 80 6.37 1.22 -14.10
N GLU A 81 7.62 1.40 -14.52
CA GLU A 81 8.78 1.17 -13.66
C GLU A 81 8.84 2.20 -12.51
N SER A 82 8.55 3.47 -12.79
CA SER A 82 8.45 4.51 -11.75
C SER A 82 7.36 4.20 -10.71
N GLU A 83 6.17 3.81 -11.15
CA GLU A 83 5.07 3.41 -10.25
C GLU A 83 5.43 2.18 -9.42
N ARG A 84 6.10 1.20 -10.04
CA ARG A 84 6.58 0.00 -9.34
C ARG A 84 7.56 0.36 -8.24
N GLN A 85 8.53 1.23 -8.51
CA GLN A 85 9.48 1.71 -7.50
C GLN A 85 8.78 2.48 -6.38
N ALA A 86 7.82 3.35 -6.71
CA ALA A 86 7.03 4.07 -5.72
C ALA A 86 6.25 3.12 -4.80
N ARG A 87 5.63 2.06 -5.36
CA ARG A 87 4.92 1.02 -4.59
C ARG A 87 5.85 0.27 -3.64
N ILE A 88 7.03 -0.14 -4.12
CA ILE A 88 8.03 -0.84 -3.29
C ILE A 88 8.47 0.05 -2.12
N GLN A 89 8.75 1.33 -2.37
CA GLN A 89 9.13 2.28 -1.32
C GLN A 89 8.00 2.50 -0.32
N ALA A 90 6.75 2.65 -0.77
CA ALA A 90 5.59 2.80 0.09
C ALA A 90 5.39 1.57 0.99
N GLU A 91 5.54 0.36 0.43
CA GLU A 91 5.43 -0.88 1.18
C GLU A 91 6.54 -1.00 2.24
N GLN A 92 7.79 -0.68 1.88
CA GLN A 92 8.92 -0.67 2.82
C GLN A 92 8.68 0.30 3.98
N ARG A 93 8.21 1.52 3.70
CA ARG A 93 7.86 2.51 4.73
C ARG A 93 6.74 2.00 5.64
N SER A 94 5.67 1.45 5.05
CA SER A 94 4.55 0.88 5.82
C SER A 94 5.01 -0.24 6.74
N ARG A 95 5.86 -1.15 6.27
CA ARG A 95 6.45 -2.23 7.09
C ARG A 95 7.32 -1.68 8.22
N ALA A 96 8.15 -0.69 7.94
CA ALA A 96 9.01 -0.05 8.94
C ALA A 96 8.17 0.66 10.03
N GLU A 97 7.13 1.38 9.64
CA GLU A 97 6.20 2.03 10.58
C GLU A 97 5.45 1.01 11.42
N ALA A 98 4.94 -0.07 10.82
CA ALA A 98 4.26 -1.15 11.54
C ALA A 98 5.18 -1.81 12.58
N HIS A 99 6.44 -2.07 12.20
CA HIS A 99 7.45 -2.59 13.12
C HIS A 99 7.73 -1.61 14.26
N ALA A 100 7.93 -0.32 13.96
CA ALA A 100 8.16 0.71 14.97
C ALA A 100 6.99 0.85 15.95
N ARG A 101 5.74 0.78 15.46
CA ARG A 101 4.54 0.78 16.30
C ARG A 101 4.48 -0.44 17.22
N CYS A 102 4.73 -1.64 16.69
CA CYS A 102 4.75 -2.87 17.49
C CYS A 102 5.79 -2.79 18.63
N GLU A 103 6.99 -2.29 18.34
CA GLU A 103 8.03 -2.11 19.36
C GLU A 103 7.67 -1.03 20.40
N ALA A 104 7.04 0.06 19.98
CA ALA A 104 6.55 1.09 20.89
C ALA A 104 5.44 0.56 21.81
N GLU A 105 4.50 -0.22 21.26
CA GLU A 105 3.42 -0.85 22.04
C GLU A 105 3.97 -1.84 23.07
N LYS A 106 4.92 -2.70 22.70
CA LYS A 106 5.57 -3.62 23.66
C LYS A 106 6.26 -2.87 24.80
N LYS A 107 6.98 -1.79 24.49
CA LYS A 107 7.63 -0.96 25.51
C LYS A 107 6.60 -0.33 26.43
N LEU A 108 5.52 0.22 25.88
CA LEU A 108 4.44 0.82 26.67
C LEU A 108 3.77 -0.21 27.59
N GLN A 109 3.47 -1.41 27.08
CA GLN A 109 2.91 -2.49 27.89
C GLN A 109 3.85 -2.91 29.02
N SER A 110 5.15 -3.01 28.76
CA SER A 110 6.15 -3.30 29.78
C SER A 110 6.18 -2.23 30.88
N GLU A 111 6.15 -0.95 30.49
CA GLU A 111 6.13 0.16 31.45
C GLU A 111 4.83 0.21 32.26
N ILE A 112 3.67 -0.02 31.64
CA ILE A 112 2.38 -0.14 32.33
C ILE A 112 2.43 -1.27 33.38
N LEU A 113 2.99 -2.43 33.02
CA LEU A 113 3.12 -3.55 33.95
C LEU A 113 4.06 -3.21 35.12
N LYS A 114 5.21 -2.57 34.84
CA LYS A 114 6.14 -2.10 35.89
C LYS A 114 5.49 -1.08 36.81
N GLN A 115 4.72 -0.14 36.28
CA GLN A 115 4.00 0.85 37.08
C GLN A 115 2.91 0.19 37.92
N SER A 116 2.13 -0.74 37.36
CA SER A 116 1.09 -1.48 38.08
C SER A 116 1.67 -2.31 39.23
N THR A 117 2.77 -3.03 38.98
CA THR A 117 3.46 -3.82 40.02
C THR A 117 4.03 -2.92 41.11
N ARG A 118 4.65 -1.78 40.74
CA ARG A 118 5.12 -0.78 41.71
C ARG A 118 3.97 -0.23 42.56
N HIS A 119 2.83 0.09 41.95
CA HIS A 119 1.65 0.57 42.67
C HIS A 119 1.15 -0.46 43.69
N LYS A 120 0.97 -1.72 43.26
CA LYS A 120 0.57 -2.83 44.15
C LYS A 120 1.55 -3.03 45.30
N LEU A 121 2.85 -2.95 45.04
CA LEU A 121 3.88 -3.04 46.09
C LEU A 121 3.78 -1.87 47.08
N THR A 122 3.52 -0.65 46.60
CA THR A 122 3.35 0.51 47.49
C THR A 122 2.06 0.42 48.31
N GLU A 123 0.95 -0.06 47.73
CA GLU A 123 -0.31 -0.27 48.44
C GLU A 123 -0.19 -1.36 49.50
N THR A 124 0.41 -2.51 49.16
CA THR A 124 0.63 -3.60 50.12
C THR A 124 1.53 -3.18 51.27
N LYS A 125 2.58 -2.39 50.99
CA LYS A 125 3.42 -1.81 52.05
C LYS A 125 2.63 -0.87 52.96
N ARG A 126 1.85 0.06 52.38
CA ARG A 126 0.99 0.98 53.14
C ARG A 126 -0.03 0.22 54.00
N SER A 127 -0.62 -0.85 53.47
CA SER A 127 -1.56 -1.70 54.22
C SER A 127 -0.89 -2.38 55.40
N ARG A 128 0.32 -2.93 55.23
CA ARG A 128 1.10 -3.55 56.33
C ARG A 128 1.52 -2.53 57.38
N ASP A 129 1.98 -1.36 56.94
CA ASP A 129 2.37 -0.27 57.85
C ASP A 129 1.15 0.21 58.67
N ALA A 130 -0.02 0.35 58.04
CA ALA A 130 -1.28 0.71 58.71
C ALA A 130 -1.74 -0.38 59.69
N GLU A 131 -1.69 -1.65 59.30
CA GLU A 131 -2.03 -2.78 60.17
C GLU A 131 -1.11 -2.85 61.40
N ALA A 132 0.20 -2.66 61.21
CA ALA A 132 1.17 -2.60 62.30
C ALA A 132 0.88 -1.44 63.26
N GLU A 133 0.47 -0.28 62.75
CA GLU A 133 0.10 0.87 63.57
C GLU A 133 -1.20 0.62 64.36
N VAL A 134 -2.19 0.00 63.74
CA VAL A 134 -3.42 -0.44 64.42
C VAL A 134 -3.08 -1.43 65.54
N ILE A 135 -2.22 -2.42 65.30
CA ILE A 135 -1.77 -3.37 66.32
C ILE A 135 -1.11 -2.65 67.50
N LYS A 136 -0.22 -1.66 67.24
CA LYS A 136 0.38 -0.85 68.32
C LYS A 136 -0.66 -0.12 69.13
N ILE A 137 -1.62 0.57 68.49
CA ILE A 137 -2.70 1.30 69.16
C ILE A 137 -3.53 0.35 70.04
N VAL A 138 -3.93 -0.80 69.51
CA VAL A 138 -4.70 -1.81 70.26
C VAL A 138 -3.89 -2.35 71.44
N SER A 139 -2.59 -2.61 71.26
CA SER A 139 -1.72 -3.10 72.34
C SER A 139 -1.53 -2.07 73.46
N PHE A 140 -1.43 -0.78 73.12
CA PHE A 140 -1.33 0.31 74.09
C PHE A 140 -2.61 0.46 74.93
N SER A 141 -3.78 0.23 74.35
CA SER A 141 -5.08 0.28 75.05
C SER A 141 -5.38 -0.94 75.92
N ARG A 142 -4.58 -2.02 75.82
CA ARG A 142 -4.69 -3.24 76.63
C ARG A 142 -3.66 -3.31 77.76
N LYS A 143 -3.19 -2.16 78.26
CA LYS A 143 -2.38 -2.15 79.48
C LYS A 143 -3.22 -2.79 80.60
N PRO A 144 -2.68 -3.80 81.30
CA PRO A 144 -3.41 -4.42 82.39
C PRO A 144 -3.71 -3.36 83.44
N ALA A 145 -4.97 -3.27 83.84
CA ALA A 145 -5.42 -2.33 84.85
C ALA A 145 -5.87 -3.13 86.08
N LYS A 146 -5.55 -2.62 87.27
CA LYS A 146 -5.92 -3.26 88.54
C LYS A 146 -7.14 -2.57 89.12
N CYS A 147 -8.09 -3.36 89.62
CA CYS A 147 -9.16 -2.81 90.45
C CYS A 147 -8.56 -2.32 91.78
N GLU A 148 -8.83 -1.09 92.19
CA GLU A 148 -8.30 -0.52 93.44
C GLU A 148 -8.93 -1.10 94.71
N CYS A 149 -10.04 -1.84 94.60
CA CYS A 149 -10.70 -2.48 95.74
C CYS A 149 -10.19 -3.91 95.98
N CYS A 150 -10.13 -4.74 94.94
CA CYS A 150 -9.79 -6.17 95.06
C CYS A 150 -8.45 -6.55 94.44
N GLU A 151 -7.71 -5.59 93.90
CA GLU A 151 -6.39 -5.72 93.25
C GLU A 151 -6.33 -6.68 92.05
N ARG A 152 -7.45 -7.29 91.66
CA ARG A 152 -7.51 -8.19 90.49
C ARG A 152 -7.10 -7.44 89.22
N GLU A 153 -6.22 -8.06 88.45
CA GLU A 153 -5.76 -7.58 87.15
C GLU A 153 -6.81 -7.86 86.07
N TYR A 154 -7.10 -6.85 85.27
CA TYR A 154 -7.99 -6.93 84.11
C TYR A 154 -7.21 -6.57 82.84
N PRO A 155 -7.47 -7.24 81.71
CA PRO A 155 -6.72 -7.08 80.46
C PRO A 155 -6.92 -5.71 79.75
N GLY A 156 -7.58 -4.75 80.39
CA GLY A 156 -7.73 -3.39 79.91
C GLY A 156 -8.52 -2.50 80.87
N GLU A 157 -8.28 -1.19 80.80
CA GLU A 157 -8.99 -0.17 81.60
C GLU A 157 -10.50 -0.15 81.32
N ASN A 158 -10.92 -0.55 80.12
CA ASN A 158 -12.33 -0.61 79.70
C ASN A 158 -13.19 -1.63 80.46
N GLN A 159 -12.57 -2.55 81.21
CA GLN A 159 -13.28 -3.48 82.09
C GLN A 159 -13.46 -2.94 83.51
N LEU A 160 -12.81 -1.82 83.81
CA LEU A 160 -12.95 -1.08 85.05
C LEU A 160 -13.82 0.16 84.80
N VAL A 161 -14.57 0.57 85.83
CA VAL A 161 -15.34 1.80 85.82
C VAL A 161 -14.55 2.82 86.62
N ARG A 162 -14.18 3.93 85.96
CA ARG A 162 -13.60 5.09 86.63
C ARG A 162 -14.72 5.90 87.29
N ILE A 163 -14.60 6.16 88.58
CA ILE A 163 -15.52 7.05 89.32
C ILE A 163 -14.95 8.47 89.37
N ASP A 164 -15.73 9.44 89.87
CA ASP A 164 -15.37 10.86 89.86
C ASP A 164 -14.08 11.19 90.63
N SER A 165 -13.67 10.33 91.58
CA SER A 165 -12.39 10.44 92.29
C SER A 165 -11.17 10.04 91.44
N GLY A 166 -11.39 9.55 90.22
CA GLY A 166 -10.34 9.04 89.33
C GLY A 166 -9.96 7.58 89.59
N GLN A 167 -10.45 6.98 90.67
CA GLN A 167 -10.20 5.59 91.04
C GLN A 167 -10.93 4.60 90.12
N MET A 168 -10.35 3.41 89.94
CA MET A 168 -10.85 2.39 89.01
C MET A 168 -11.33 1.13 89.73
N PHE A 169 -12.60 0.77 89.52
CA PHE A 169 -13.24 -0.39 90.16
C PHE A 169 -13.76 -1.40 89.15
N CYS A 170 -13.69 -2.69 89.47
CA CYS A 170 -14.40 -3.69 88.68
C CYS A 170 -15.91 -3.56 88.92
N ARG A 171 -16.72 -4.09 87.99
CA ARG A 171 -18.18 -4.00 88.05
C ARG A 171 -18.75 -4.58 89.34
N ASP A 172 -18.14 -5.66 89.84
CA ASP A 172 -18.60 -6.35 91.05
C ASP A 172 -18.33 -5.50 92.30
N CYS A 173 -17.09 -5.03 92.51
CA CYS A 173 -16.76 -4.16 93.64
C CYS A 173 -17.54 -2.84 93.61
N LEU A 174 -17.79 -2.28 92.42
CA LEU A 174 -18.60 -1.07 92.31
C LEU A 174 -20.08 -1.32 92.65
N ALA A 175 -20.63 -2.47 92.26
CA ALA A 175 -21.99 -2.86 92.61
C ALA A 175 -22.13 -3.04 94.13
N GLU A 176 -21.16 -3.68 94.77
CA GLU A 176 -21.09 -3.82 96.23
C GLU A 176 -21.03 -2.46 96.92
N LEU A 177 -20.14 -1.55 96.48
CA LEU A 177 -20.04 -0.19 97.01
C LEU A 177 -21.37 0.59 96.89
N LYS A 178 -22.07 0.47 95.75
CA LYS A 178 -23.37 1.10 95.54
C LYS A 178 -24.44 0.52 96.46
N SER A 179 -24.48 -0.80 96.62
CA SER A 179 -25.41 -1.45 97.56
C SER A 179 -25.14 -1.02 99.02
N ALA A 180 -23.86 -0.89 99.42
CA ALA A 180 -23.47 -0.43 100.74
C ALA A 180 -23.85 1.04 101.01
N ALA A 181 -23.85 1.90 99.99
CA ALA A 181 -24.27 3.29 100.10
C ALA A 181 -25.79 3.43 100.29
N ILE A 182 -26.60 2.58 99.63
CA ILE A 182 -28.07 2.61 99.72
C ILE A 182 -28.56 2.19 101.11
N HIS A 183 -27.84 1.30 101.81
CA HIS A 183 -28.18 0.86 103.17
C HIS A 183 -27.76 1.81 104.31
N LYS A 184 -27.10 2.94 104.00
CA LYS A 184 -26.66 3.95 104.99
C LYS A 184 -27.49 5.25 104.97
N ILE A 185 -28.59 5.26 104.23
CA ILE A 185 -29.62 6.31 104.21
C ILE A 185 -30.82 5.77 104.99
#